data_AF-A0AAN8CA15-F1
#
_entry.id   AF-A0AAN8CA15-F1
#
_cell.length_a   1.000
_cell.length_b   1.000
_cell.length_c   1.000
_cell.angle_alpha   90.00
_cell.angle_beta   90.00
_cell.angle_gamma   90.00
#
_symmetry.space_group_name_H-M   'P 1'
#
loop_
_entity.id
_entity.type
_entity.pdbx_description
1 polymer ?
#
loop_
_entity_poly.entity_id
_entity_poly.type
_entity_poly.pdbx_seq_one_letter_code
_entity_poly.pdbx_strand_id
1 'polypeptide(L)'
;MWGILEPRRTPARLPPPPHTPPSALGSGSSDPVLSGGLSGGLSGVLSLAAYCSSAGGTTPNSPVSLPKSPIFPSGRGPWSDECSICYENTVDTVIYACGHMCLCYSCGIKLKKMSNACCPICRRQIKDIIKTYRST
;
A
#
# COMPACT_ATOMS: atom_id res chain seq x y z
N MET A 1 -43.46 22.25 -61.86
CA MET A 1 -43.12 22.37 -60.43
C MET A 1 -41.79 21.66 -60.17
N TRP A 2 -40.69 22.39 -60.05
CA TRP A 2 -39.41 21.87 -59.53
C TRP A 2 -39.30 22.34 -58.08
N GLY A 3 -39.44 21.43 -57.12
CA GLY A 3 -39.32 21.75 -55.70
C GLY A 3 -37.86 21.89 -55.31
N ILE A 4 -37.49 23.05 -54.78
CA ILE A 4 -36.16 23.31 -54.20
C ILE A 4 -36.14 22.68 -52.80
N LEU A 5 -35.22 21.74 -52.57
CA LEU A 5 -34.98 21.15 -51.25
C LEU A 5 -33.93 22.01 -50.52
N GLU A 6 -34.37 22.74 -49.49
CA GLU A 6 -33.52 23.62 -48.68
C GLU A 6 -32.53 22.80 -47.80
N PRO A 7 -31.23 23.16 -47.73
CA PRO A 7 -30.27 22.45 -46.89
C PRO A 7 -30.48 22.74 -45.40
N ARG A 8 -30.63 21.67 -44.60
CA ARG A 8 -30.72 21.73 -43.12
C ARG A 8 -29.48 22.43 -42.54
N ARG A 9 -29.69 23.55 -41.85
CA ARG A 9 -28.67 24.23 -41.02
C ARG A 9 -28.28 23.34 -39.84
N THR A 10 -27.00 22.99 -39.74
CA THR A 10 -26.42 22.35 -38.55
C THR A 10 -26.24 23.37 -37.43
N PRO A 11 -26.55 23.05 -36.16
CA PRO A 11 -26.31 23.97 -35.05
C PRO A 11 -24.80 24.09 -34.75
N ALA A 12 -24.34 25.33 -34.57
CA ALA A 12 -22.95 25.65 -34.24
C ALA A 12 -22.57 25.16 -32.83
N ARG A 13 -21.39 24.55 -32.70
CA ARG A 13 -20.83 24.03 -31.44
C ARG A 13 -20.20 25.19 -30.64
N LEU A 14 -20.64 25.40 -29.40
CA LEU A 14 -20.07 26.40 -28.49
C LEU A 14 -18.73 25.94 -27.88
N PRO A 15 -17.80 26.87 -27.57
CA PRO A 15 -16.51 26.55 -26.95
C PRO A 15 -16.60 26.30 -25.43
N PRO A 16 -15.67 25.52 -24.84
CA PRO A 16 -15.61 25.25 -23.40
C PRO A 16 -15.07 26.45 -22.58
N PRO A 17 -15.43 26.55 -21.28
CA PRO A 17 -14.97 27.64 -20.41
C PRO A 17 -13.50 27.48 -19.97
N PRO A 18 -12.83 28.59 -19.60
CA PRO A 18 -11.43 28.59 -19.16
C PRO A 18 -11.26 28.03 -17.74
N HIS A 19 -10.16 27.32 -17.52
CA HIS A 19 -9.75 26.80 -16.21
C HIS A 19 -8.93 27.84 -15.45
N THR A 20 -9.22 28.05 -14.17
CA THR A 20 -8.41 28.84 -13.24
C THR A 20 -7.56 27.90 -12.37
N PRO A 21 -6.26 28.18 -12.17
CA PRO A 21 -5.42 27.38 -11.26
C PRO A 21 -5.60 27.81 -9.80
N PRO A 22 -5.47 26.89 -8.82
CA PRO A 22 -5.50 27.24 -7.40
C PRO A 22 -4.15 27.78 -6.91
N SER A 23 -4.25 28.77 -6.03
CA SER A 23 -3.18 29.52 -5.36
C SER A 23 -2.26 28.65 -4.50
N ALA A 24 -0.98 29.01 -4.49
CA ALA A 24 0.03 28.47 -3.60
C ALA A 24 -0.29 28.83 -2.13
N LEU A 25 -0.21 27.84 -1.24
CA LEU A 25 -0.10 28.07 0.20
C LEU A 25 1.14 27.32 0.69
N GLY A 26 2.15 28.09 1.07
CA GLY A 26 3.35 27.60 1.72
C GLY A 26 3.11 27.28 3.20
N SER A 27 3.89 26.35 3.72
CA SER A 27 4.23 26.12 5.14
C SER A 27 5.33 25.07 5.11
N GLY A 28 6.57 25.32 5.53
CA GLY A 28 6.96 25.95 6.79
C GLY A 28 7.49 24.82 7.68
N SER A 29 8.82 24.69 7.75
CA SER A 29 9.58 23.62 8.41
C SER A 29 9.34 23.54 9.91
N SER A 30 9.57 22.35 10.50
CA SER A 30 10.24 22.21 11.81
C SER A 30 10.78 20.79 11.99
N ASP A 31 12.08 20.70 12.21
CA ASP A 31 12.86 19.50 12.56
C ASP A 31 12.59 19.02 14.00
N PRO A 32 12.73 17.72 14.31
CA PRO A 32 12.91 17.26 15.68
C PRO A 32 14.41 17.19 16.05
N VAL A 33 14.78 18.01 17.03
CA VAL A 33 16.10 18.08 17.70
C VAL A 33 16.38 16.83 18.54
N LEU A 34 17.64 16.40 18.52
CA LEU A 34 18.24 15.29 19.26
C LEU A 34 18.52 15.66 20.74
N SER A 35 18.78 14.62 21.56
CA SER A 35 19.36 14.60 22.94
C SER A 35 18.29 14.52 24.04
N GLY A 36 18.35 13.65 25.05
CA GLY A 36 19.48 13.02 25.76
C GLY A 36 19.39 13.46 27.23
N GLY A 37 19.18 12.54 28.19
CA GLY A 37 19.04 12.96 29.59
C GLY A 37 18.59 11.88 30.58
N LEU A 38 19.59 11.22 31.15
CA LEU A 38 19.63 10.34 32.33
C LEU A 38 19.27 11.02 33.67
N SER A 39 18.61 10.29 34.57
CA SER A 39 18.81 10.24 36.04
C SER A 39 17.84 9.19 36.62
N GLY A 40 18.16 8.24 37.50
CA GLY A 40 19.34 7.96 38.30
C GLY A 40 18.92 7.66 39.74
N GLY A 41 19.13 6.43 40.22
CA GLY A 41 19.11 6.05 41.65
C GLY A 41 18.27 4.80 41.96
N LEU A 42 18.65 3.84 42.81
CA LEU A 42 19.77 3.65 43.74
C LEU A 42 19.84 2.14 44.09
N SER A 43 21.01 1.66 44.53
CA SER A 43 21.30 0.34 45.13
C SER A 43 21.32 -0.85 44.16
N GLY A 44 22.38 -1.65 44.05
CA GLY A 44 23.50 -1.83 44.96
C GLY A 44 23.82 -3.32 45.00
N VAL A 45 25.00 -3.67 44.48
CA VAL A 45 25.89 -4.77 44.87
C VAL A 45 25.48 -6.26 44.73
N LEU A 46 26.41 -6.94 44.06
CA LEU A 46 26.93 -8.30 44.26
C LEU A 46 26.20 -9.52 43.65
N SER A 47 26.96 -10.17 42.76
CA SER A 47 26.79 -11.54 42.29
C SER A 47 27.05 -12.59 43.38
N LEU A 48 26.39 -13.72 43.18
CA LEU A 48 26.83 -15.12 43.39
C LEU A 48 26.47 -15.84 44.70
N ALA A 49 25.58 -16.83 44.50
CA ALA A 49 25.42 -18.12 45.21
C ALA A 49 25.01 -18.04 46.70
N ALA A 50 24.15 -18.92 47.22
CA ALA A 50 24.10 -20.35 46.97
C ALA A 50 22.83 -21.00 47.57
N TYR A 51 22.57 -22.21 47.08
CA TYR A 51 21.83 -23.33 47.68
C TYR A 51 20.45 -23.06 48.32
N CYS A 52 19.43 -23.70 47.76
CA CYS A 52 18.67 -24.71 48.49
C CYS A 52 18.19 -25.76 47.49
N SER A 53 18.86 -26.90 47.51
CA SER A 53 18.45 -28.09 46.77
C SER A 53 17.26 -28.76 47.47
N SER A 54 16.24 -29.04 46.66
CA SER A 54 15.48 -30.29 46.63
C SER A 54 14.52 -30.65 47.76
N ALA A 55 13.23 -30.49 47.47
CA ALA A 55 12.26 -31.59 47.56
C ALA A 55 11.55 -31.62 46.19
N GLY A 56 11.71 -32.64 45.35
CA GLY A 56 11.20 -33.98 45.63
C GLY A 56 9.77 -34.08 45.12
N GLY A 57 9.59 -34.00 43.80
CA GLY A 57 8.30 -34.16 43.12
C GLY A 57 8.53 -34.75 41.73
N THR A 58 8.67 -36.06 41.67
CA THR A 58 8.72 -36.85 40.44
C THR A 58 7.35 -36.90 39.79
N THR A 59 7.18 -36.28 38.62
CA THR A 59 6.27 -36.79 37.59
C THR A 59 6.92 -36.62 36.22
N PRO A 60 7.34 -37.72 35.55
CA PRO A 60 7.63 -37.68 34.13
C PRO A 60 6.29 -37.74 33.38
N ASN A 61 6.23 -37.04 32.25
CA ASN A 61 5.08 -36.91 31.35
C ASN A 61 4.00 -35.92 31.77
N SER A 62 4.28 -34.63 31.53
CA SER A 62 3.24 -33.72 31.06
C SER A 62 3.64 -33.27 29.66
N PRO A 63 2.93 -33.66 28.59
CA PRO A 63 3.14 -33.03 27.30
C PRO A 63 2.70 -31.56 27.45
N VAL A 64 3.67 -30.65 27.51
CA VAL A 64 3.40 -29.22 27.39
C VAL A 64 2.94 -29.00 25.95
N SER A 65 1.62 -29.10 25.76
CA SER A 65 0.96 -28.64 24.56
C SER A 65 1.06 -27.12 24.54
N LEU A 66 2.16 -26.61 23.99
CA LEU A 66 2.30 -25.20 23.67
C LEU A 66 1.07 -24.80 22.83
N PRO A 67 0.31 -23.75 23.19
CA PRO A 67 -0.70 -23.24 22.29
C PRO A 67 0.02 -22.81 21.01
N LYS A 68 -0.37 -23.44 19.90
CA LYS A 68 0.09 -23.08 18.57
C LYS A 68 -0.23 -21.59 18.41
N SER A 69 0.80 -20.75 18.44
CA SER A 69 0.70 -19.34 18.09
C SER A 69 -0.19 -19.23 16.86
N PRO A 70 -1.18 -18.32 16.82
CA PRO A 70 -2.09 -18.22 15.69
C PRO A 70 -1.21 -18.24 14.45
N ILE A 71 -1.44 -19.25 13.62
CA ILE A 71 -0.89 -19.30 12.29
C ILE A 71 -1.56 -18.10 11.66
N PHE A 72 -0.91 -16.94 11.70
CA PHE A 72 -1.17 -15.93 10.70
C PHE A 72 -1.11 -16.74 9.42
N PRO A 73 -2.19 -16.83 8.62
CA PRO A 73 -2.03 -17.42 7.31
C PRO A 73 -0.85 -16.64 6.75
N SER A 74 0.27 -17.34 6.54
CA SER A 74 1.37 -16.79 5.78
C SER A 74 0.74 -16.60 4.43
N GLY A 75 0.10 -15.43 4.27
CA GLY A 75 -0.91 -15.11 3.29
C GLY A 75 -0.23 -14.88 1.97
N ARG A 76 0.56 -15.85 1.54
CA ARG A 76 0.68 -16.22 0.15
C ARG A 76 -0.50 -17.15 -0.16
N GLY A 77 -1.72 -16.66 0.11
CA GLY A 77 -2.81 -17.04 -0.76
C GLY A 77 -2.45 -16.57 -2.18
N PRO A 78 -2.99 -17.19 -3.23
CA PRO A 78 -2.87 -16.62 -4.57
C PRO A 78 -3.26 -15.14 -4.43
N TRP A 79 -2.33 -14.25 -4.76
CA TRP A 79 -2.58 -12.82 -4.73
C TRP A 79 -3.85 -12.65 -5.53
N SER A 80 -4.91 -12.13 -4.89
CA SER A 80 -6.22 -12.00 -5.53
C SER A 80 -5.97 -11.45 -6.93
N ASP A 81 -6.45 -12.18 -7.94
CA ASP A 81 -6.29 -11.81 -9.33
C ASP A 81 -7.11 -10.55 -9.66
N GLU A 82 -7.65 -9.85 -8.65
CA GLU A 82 -8.51 -8.68 -8.76
C GLU A 82 -7.72 -7.40 -8.48
N CYS A 83 -8.08 -6.34 -9.21
CA CYS A 83 -7.48 -5.03 -9.05
C CYS A 83 -7.76 -4.47 -7.65
N SER A 84 -6.70 -4.08 -6.93
CA SER A 84 -6.79 -3.55 -5.56
C SER A 84 -7.44 -2.17 -5.45
N ILE A 85 -7.79 -1.53 -6.57
CA ILE A 85 -8.44 -0.22 -6.61
C ILE A 85 -9.94 -0.35 -6.90
N CYS A 86 -10.32 -1.09 -7.95
CA CYS A 86 -11.71 -1.17 -8.37
C CYS A 86 -12.42 -2.45 -7.95
N TYR A 87 -11.69 -3.51 -7.57
CA TYR A 87 -12.25 -4.82 -7.19
C TYR A 87 -13.24 -5.42 -8.21
N GLU A 88 -13.14 -4.99 -9.46
CA GLU A 88 -14.06 -5.37 -10.55
C GLU A 88 -13.33 -6.08 -11.68
N ASN A 89 -12.14 -5.58 -12.03
CA ASN A 89 -11.35 -6.11 -13.14
C ASN A 89 -10.17 -6.91 -12.59
N THR A 90 -9.69 -7.85 -13.40
CA THR A 90 -8.51 -8.64 -13.04
C THR A 90 -7.21 -7.84 -13.17
N VAL A 91 -6.17 -8.26 -12.45
CA VAL A 91 -4.82 -7.72 -12.54
C VAL A 91 -4.19 -8.13 -13.86
N ASP A 92 -4.07 -7.18 -14.77
CA ASP A 92 -3.45 -7.33 -16.09
C ASP A 92 -2.30 -6.33 -16.31
N THR A 93 -1.73 -5.78 -15.23
CA THR A 93 -0.57 -4.88 -15.32
C THR A 93 0.52 -5.16 -14.30
N VAL A 94 1.73 -4.73 -14.67
CA VAL A 94 2.88 -4.63 -13.78
C VAL A 94 3.36 -3.18 -13.69
N ILE A 95 3.71 -2.75 -12.49
CA ILE A 95 4.26 -1.41 -12.25
C ILE A 95 5.77 -1.41 -12.55
N TYR A 96 6.19 -0.62 -13.53
CA TYR A 96 7.59 -0.50 -13.92
C TYR A 96 8.45 0.02 -12.76
N ALA A 97 9.67 -0.51 -12.63
CA ALA A 97 10.65 -0.30 -11.55
C ALA A 97 10.37 -0.98 -10.20
N CYS A 98 9.15 -1.46 -9.88
CA CYS A 98 8.93 -2.27 -8.66
C CYS A 98 8.35 -3.66 -8.90
N GLY A 99 7.74 -3.94 -10.05
CA GLY A 99 7.31 -5.29 -10.43
C GLY A 99 6.02 -5.77 -9.76
N HIS A 100 5.36 -4.96 -8.93
CA HIS A 100 4.11 -5.38 -8.29
C HIS A 100 2.95 -5.42 -9.29
N MET A 101 2.22 -6.54 -9.27
CA MET A 101 1.03 -6.80 -10.07
C MET A 101 -0.18 -6.71 -9.14
N CYS A 102 -0.77 -5.52 -9.04
CA CYS A 102 -1.91 -5.27 -8.13
C CYS A 102 -3.03 -4.44 -8.74
N LEU A 103 -2.91 -4.07 -10.02
CA LEU A 103 -3.83 -3.17 -10.70
C LEU A 103 -4.28 -3.76 -12.04
N CYS A 104 -5.52 -3.47 -12.41
CA CYS A 104 -5.95 -3.56 -13.80
C CYS A 104 -5.44 -2.35 -14.61
N TYR A 105 -5.43 -2.46 -15.94
CA TYR A 105 -4.85 -1.47 -16.84
C TYR A 105 -5.56 -0.13 -16.77
N SER A 106 -6.88 -0.13 -16.68
CA SER A 106 -7.67 1.10 -16.57
C SER A 106 -7.35 1.87 -15.27
N CYS A 107 -7.22 1.17 -14.15
CA CYS A 107 -6.81 1.76 -12.87
C CYS A 107 -5.34 2.20 -12.88
N GLY A 108 -4.43 1.39 -13.45
CA GLY A 108 -3.02 1.72 -13.56
C GLY A 108 -2.77 3.02 -14.31
N ILE A 109 -3.42 3.21 -15.47
CA ILE A 109 -3.27 4.44 -16.27
C ILE A 109 -3.86 5.66 -15.55
N LYS A 110 -5.00 5.52 -14.87
CA LYS A 110 -5.58 6.61 -14.06
C LYS A 110 -4.64 6.99 -12.90
N LEU A 111 -4.10 5.98 -12.21
CA LEU A 111 -3.18 6.16 -11.09
C LEU A 111 -1.90 6.89 -11.54
N LYS A 112 -1.29 6.49 -12.67
CA LYS A 112 -0.08 7.11 -13.22
C LYS A 112 -0.25 8.60 -13.55
N LYS A 113 -1.46 9.06 -13.87
CA LYS A 113 -1.74 10.48 -14.20
C LYS A 113 -1.78 11.39 -12.97
N MET A 114 -1.79 10.85 -11.76
CA MET A 114 -1.77 11.65 -10.53
C MET A 114 -0.35 12.13 -10.21
N SER A 115 -0.22 13.33 -9.64
CA SER A 115 1.09 13.97 -9.36
C SER A 115 1.95 13.20 -8.35
N ASN A 116 1.33 12.42 -7.47
CA ASN A 116 1.95 11.62 -6.41
C ASN A 116 1.66 10.11 -6.58
N ALA A 117 1.65 9.64 -7.82
CA ALA A 117 1.38 8.24 -8.15
C ALA A 117 2.42 7.28 -7.55
N CYS A 118 2.01 6.46 -6.60
CA CYS A 118 2.84 5.45 -5.93
C CYS A 118 2.21 4.06 -6.01
N CYS A 119 3.06 3.03 -6.05
CA CYS A 119 2.64 1.64 -6.00
C CYS A 119 1.88 1.34 -4.69
N PRO A 120 0.67 0.74 -4.73
CA PRO A 120 -0.10 0.39 -3.52
C PRO A 120 0.62 -0.57 -2.57
N ILE A 121 1.51 -1.40 -3.11
CA ILE A 121 2.20 -2.44 -2.34
C ILE A 121 3.44 -1.88 -1.64
N CYS A 122 4.35 -1.25 -2.39
CA CYS A 122 5.67 -0.87 -1.89
C CYS A 122 5.92 0.64 -1.85
N ARG A 123 4.90 1.45 -2.17
CA ARG A 123 4.92 2.93 -2.15
C ARG A 123 6.00 3.58 -3.02
N ARG A 124 6.67 2.82 -3.89
CA ARG A 124 7.62 3.34 -4.88
C ARG A 124 6.87 4.14 -5.93
N GLN A 125 7.44 5.27 -6.34
CA GLN A 125 6.88 6.11 -7.40
C GLN A 125 6.68 5.31 -8.69
N ILE A 126 5.51 5.48 -9.31
CA ILE A 126 5.15 4.80 -10.55
C ILE A 126 5.84 5.51 -11.71
N LYS A 127 6.80 4.84 -12.34
CA LYS A 127 7.46 5.33 -13.56
C LYS A 127 6.65 5.01 -14.81
N ASP A 128 6.15 3.78 -14.88
CA ASP A 128 5.32 3.33 -15.99
C ASP A 128 4.40 2.17 -15.59
N ILE A 129 3.39 1.90 -16.42
CA ILE A 129 2.42 0.82 -16.28
C ILE A 129 2.49 -0.01 -17.56
N ILE A 130 2.85 -1.29 -17.42
CA ILE A 130 3.00 -2.21 -18.54
C ILE A 130 1.84 -3.20 -18.50
N LYS A 131 1.11 -3.33 -19.62
CA LYS A 131 0.04 -4.33 -19.76
C LYS A 131 0.65 -5.72 -19.98
N THR A 132 0.18 -6.70 -19.22
CA THR A 132 0.60 -8.09 -19.30
C THR A 132 -0.51 -8.94 -19.90
N TYR A 133 -0.14 -9.93 -20.71
CA TYR A 133 -1.05 -10.91 -21.28
C TYR A 133 -0.63 -12.30 -20.78
N ARG A 134 -1.58 -13.06 -20.23
CA ARG A 134 -1.36 -14.44 -19.79
C ARG A 134 -1.70 -15.37 -20.95
N SER A 135 -0.80 -16.29 -21.29
CA SER A 135 -1.12 -17.38 -22.23
C SER A 135 -1.94 -18.41 -21.47
N THR A 136 -3.18 -18.59 -21.89
CA THR A 136 -4.07 -19.67 -21.43
C THR A 136 -3.77 -20.96 -22.15
#